data_AF-K8E9U8-F1
#
_entry.id   AF-K8E9U8-F1
#
_cell.length_a   1.000
_cell.length_b   1.000
_cell.length_c   1.000
_cell.angle_alpha   90.00
_cell.angle_beta   90.00
_cell.angle_gamma   90.00
#
_symmetry.space_group_name_H-M   'P 1'
#
loop_
_entity.id
_entity.type
_entity.pdbx_description
1 polymer ?
#
loop_
_entity_poly.entity_id
_entity_poly.type
_entity_poly.pdbx_seq_one_letter_code
_entity_poly.pdbx_strand_id
1 'polypeptide(L)' 'MDPRMQQFLEEEKRKAVFNEVVAQLASVCFEKCVSSPSSKLSSYEGTCLSHCALRYMESGQVILGKMQGQ' A
#
# COMPACT_ATOMS: atom_id res chain seq x y z
N MET A 1 27.12 11.06 14.65
CA MET A 1 25.83 11.73 14.35
C MET A 1 25.07 11.91 15.66
N ASP A 2 24.30 13.00 15.83
CA ASP A 2 23.47 13.21 17.03
C ASP A 2 22.37 12.11 17.09
N PRO A 3 22.17 11.42 18.22
CA PRO A 3 21.18 10.34 18.34
C PRO A 3 19.75 10.74 17.98
N ARG A 4 19.34 11.99 18.26
CA ARG A 4 18.00 12.49 17.95
C ARG A 4 17.81 12.69 16.46
N MET A 5 18.86 13.12 15.76
CA MET A 5 18.86 13.22 14.30
C MET A 5 18.66 11.83 13.67
N GLN A 6 19.33 10.81 14.19
CA GLN A 6 19.20 9.45 13.67
C GLN A 6 17.78 8.88 13.87
N GLN A 7 17.18 9.12 15.05
CA GLN A 7 15.79 8.75 15.31
C GLN A 7 14.80 9.46 14.39
N PHE A 8 14.98 10.77 14.20
CA PHE A 8 14.14 11.55 13.29
C PHE A 8 14.22 11.03 11.84
N LEU A 9 15.42 10.76 11.34
CA LEU A 9 15.62 10.21 9.99
C LEU A 9 14.95 8.85 9.82
N GLU A 10 15.00 7.99 10.83
CA GLU A 10 14.35 6.67 10.79
C GLU A 10 12.82 6.78 10.77
N GLU A 11 12.26 7.71 11.55
CA GLU A 11 10.83 7.99 11.56
C GLU A 11 10.34 8.52 10.20
N GLU A 12 11.04 9.50 9.64
CA GLU A 12 10.70 10.08 8.33
C GLU A 12 10.85 9.06 7.21
N LYS A 13 11.88 8.20 7.26
CA LYS A 13 12.02 7.08 6.33
C LYS A 13 10.83 6.13 6.41
N ARG A 14 10.37 5.79 7.62
CA ARG A 14 9.20 4.92 7.80
C ARG A 14 7.93 5.55 7.23
N LYS A 15 7.71 6.86 7.45
CA LYS A 15 6.59 7.61 6.87
C LYS A 15 6.65 7.61 5.35
N ALA A 16 7.83 7.88 4.77
CA ALA A 16 8.01 7.89 3.32
C ALA A 16 7.68 6.53 2.69
N VAL A 17 8.18 5.43 3.28
CA VAL A 17 7.87 4.07 2.81
C VAL A 17 6.38 3.77 2.93
N PHE A 18 5.74 4.14 4.04
CA PHE A 18 4.30 3.95 4.22
C PHE A 18 3.49 4.71 3.15
N ASN A 19 3.83 5.98 2.92
CA ASN A 19 3.15 6.80 1.92
C ASN A 19 3.29 6.23 0.51
N GLU A 20 4.47 5.71 0.15
CA GLU A 20 4.69 5.03 -1.13
C GLU A 20 3.78 3.79 -1.26
N VAL A 21 3.71 2.96 -0.22
CA VAL A 21 2.83 1.78 -0.22
C VAL A 21 1.37 2.17 -0.39
N VAL A 22 0.91 3.21 0.32
CA VAL A 22 -0.46 3.74 0.18
C VAL A 22 -0.72 4.26 -1.23
N ALA A 23 0.24 4.97 -1.83
CA ALA A 23 0.11 5.48 -3.20
C ALA A 23 -0.01 4.34 -4.23
N GLN A 24 0.82 3.30 -4.10
CA GLN A 24 0.76 2.13 -4.98
C GLN A 24 -0.56 1.37 -4.82
N LEU A 25 -1.02 1.16 -3.57
CA LEU A 25 -2.31 0.56 -3.27
C LEU A 25 -3.46 1.34 -3.92
N ALA A 26 -3.45 2.67 -3.76
CA ALA A 26 -4.47 3.54 -4.33
C ALA A 26 -4.50 3.42 -5.86
N SER A 27 -3.34 3.48 -6.53
CA SER A 27 -3.25 3.36 -7.99
C SER A 27 -3.75 2.00 -8.48
N VAL A 28 -3.18 0.90 -7.96
CA VAL A 28 -3.48 -0.45 -8.42
C VAL A 28 -4.94 -0.83 -8.14
N CYS A 29 -5.44 -0.51 -6.95
CA CYS A 29 -6.81 -0.88 -6.60
C CYS A 29 -7.85 0.03 -7.26
N PHE A 30 -7.52 1.29 -7.54
CA PHE A 30 -8.38 2.14 -8.34
C PHE A 30 -8.56 1.57 -9.75
N GLU A 31 -7.46 1.25 -10.45
CA GLU A 31 -7.49 0.67 -11.79
C GLU A 31 -8.27 -0.66 -11.86
N LYS A 32 -8.18 -1.49 -10.82
CA LYS A 32 -8.82 -2.80 -10.79
C LYS A 32 -10.29 -2.77 -10.41
N CYS A 33 -10.69 -1.87 -9.51
CA CYS A 33 -12.00 -1.92 -8.88
C CYS A 33 -12.93 -0.80 -9.30
N VAL A 34 -12.41 0.39 -9.65
CA VAL A 34 -13.25 1.56 -9.94
C VAL A 34 -13.48 1.65 -11.45
N SER A 35 -14.73 1.43 -11.84
CA SER A 35 -15.10 1.31 -13.26
C SER A 35 -15.64 2.60 -13.88
N SER A 36 -16.06 3.56 -13.05
CA SER A 36 -16.67 4.81 -13.51
C SER A 36 -16.45 5.94 -12.51
N PRO A 37 -16.23 7.18 -12.96
CA PRO A 37 -16.15 8.32 -12.07
C PRO A 37 -17.52 8.58 -11.43
N SER A 38 -17.62 8.41 -10.12
CA SER A 38 -18.82 8.67 -9.32
C SER A 38 -18.41 9.37 -8.03
N SER A 39 -19.32 10.14 -7.44
CA SER A 39 -19.10 10.80 -6.14
C SER A 39 -19.18 9.83 -4.96
N LYS A 40 -19.60 8.59 -5.20
CA LYS A 40 -19.71 7.52 -4.20
C LYS A 40 -19.33 6.19 -4.82
N LEU A 41 -18.69 5.36 -4.00
CA LEU A 41 -18.43 3.96 -4.33
C LEU A 41 -19.73 3.16 -4.26
N SER A 42 -19.94 2.31 -5.25
CA SER A 42 -20.96 1.26 -5.18
C SER A 42 -20.59 0.23 -4.10
N SER A 43 -21.57 -0.58 -3.68
CA SER A 43 -21.31 -1.68 -2.74
C SER A 43 -20.25 -2.65 -3.27
N TYR A 44 -20.26 -2.91 -4.59
CA TYR A 44 -19.26 -3.76 -5.23
C TYR A 44 -17.86 -3.13 -5.17
N GLU A 45 -17.73 -1.85 -5.54
CA GLU A 45 -16.44 -1.14 -5.51
C GLU A 45 -15.85 -1.11 -4.10
N GLY A 46 -16.66 -0.85 -3.06
CA GLY A 46 -16.20 -0.88 -1.67
C GLY A 46 -15.66 -2.25 -1.23
N THR A 47 -16.38 -3.33 -1.55
CA THR A 47 -15.91 -4.70 -1.27
C THR A 47 -14.66 -5.04 -2.10
N CYS A 48 -14.64 -4.70 -3.39
CA CYS A 48 -13.50 -4.95 -4.28
C CYS A 48 -12.24 -4.25 -3.76
N LEU A 49 -12.31 -2.97 -3.42
CA LEU A 49 -11.18 -2.20 -2.90
C LEU A 49 -10.63 -2.82 -1.60
N SER A 50 -11.51 -3.24 -0.69
CA SER A 50 -11.11 -3.90 0.56
C SER A 50 -10.35 -5.21 0.31
N HIS A 51 -10.86 -6.05 -0.60
CA HIS A 51 -10.17 -7.28 -1.00
C HIS A 51 -8.87 -7.01 -1.75
N CYS A 52 -8.87 -6.02 -2.66
CA CYS A 52 -7.69 -5.66 -3.43
C CYS A 52 -6.53 -5.23 -2.53
N ALA A 53 -6.80 -4.36 -1.55
CA ALA A 53 -5.78 -3.89 -0.63
C ALA A 53 -5.16 -5.03 0.18
N LEU A 54 -6.00 -5.94 0.70
CA LEU A 54 -5.53 -7.14 1.41
C LEU A 54 -4.65 -8.02 0.50
N ARG A 55 -5.14 -8.34 -0.70
CA ARG A 55 -4.41 -9.20 -1.66
C ARG A 55 -3.10 -8.58 -2.14
N TYR A 56 -3.04 -7.26 -2.31
CA TYR A 56 -1.82 -6.57 -2.69
C TYR A 56 -0.73 -6.74 -1.61
N MET A 57 -1.09 -6.56 -0.34
CA MET A 57 -0.16 -6.76 0.78
C MET A 57 0.30 -8.23 0.89
N GLU A 58 -0.63 -9.19 0.82
CA GLU A 58 -0.32 -10.62 0.84
C GLU A 58 0.64 -11.00 -0.31
N SER A 59 0.37 -10.51 -1.52
CA SER A 59 1.23 -10.76 -2.68
C SER A 59 2.61 -10.16 -2.49
N GLY A 60 2.70 -8.95 -1.93
CA GLY A 60 3.96 -8.31 -1.57
C GLY A 60 4.78 -9.17 -0.60
N GLN A 61 4.15 -9.74 0.43
CA GLN A 61 4.83 -10.65 1.38
C GLN A 61 5.35 -11.91 0.69
N VAL A 62 4.59 -12.49 -0.23
CA VAL A 62 5.02 -13.66 -1.01
C VAL A 62 6.25 -13.32 -1.86
N ILE A 63 6.25 -12.17 -2.54
CA ILE A 63 7.39 -11.73 -3.36
C ILE A 63 8.61 -11.50 -2.47
N LEU A 64 8.46 -10.79 -1.36
CA LEU A 64 9.54 -10.53 -0.42
C LEU A 64 10.12 -11.81 0.18
N GLY A 65 9.27 -12.80 0.49
CA GLY A 65 9.71 -14.12 0.96
C GLY A 65 10.57 -14.85 -0.06
N LYS A 66 10.16 -14.84 -1.34
CA LYS A 66 10.94 -15.44 -2.43
C LYS A 66 12.28 -14.75 -2.67
N MET A 67 12.31 -13.41 -2.57
CA MET A 67 13.56 -12.64 -2.71
C MET A 67 14.57 -12.94 -1.58
N GLN A 68 14.07 -13.40 -0.43
CA GLN A 68 14.89 -13.80 0.71
C GLN A 68 15.32 -15.28 0.65
N GLY A 69 15.01 -16.00 -0.44
CA GLY A 69 15.47 -17.37 -0.67
C GLY A 69 14.67 -18.47 0.05
N GLN A 70 13.40 -18.22 0.37
CA GLN A 70 12.44 -19.27 0.74
C GLN A 70 11.88 -20.00 -0.48
#